data_AF-A0A183FMB4-F1
#
_entry.id   AF-A0A183FMB4-F1
#
_cell.length_a   1.000
_cell.length_b   1.000
_cell.length_c   1.000
_cell.angle_alpha   90.00
_cell.angle_beta   90.00
_cell.angle_gamma   90.00
#
_symmetry.space_group_name_H-M   'P 1'
#
loop_
_entity.id
_entity.type
_entity.pdbx_description
1 polymer ?
#
loop_
_entity_poly.entity_id
_entity_poly.type
_entity_poly.pdbx_seq_one_letter_code
_entity_poly.pdbx_strand_id
1 'polypeptide(L)'
;MGRKPVLGLRRLDLSNNNLTSFEVAPNCLRSLEALDLSGNHITNVRLLSQLPSSLWDSLESLSSLDVSGNPLHCDCSMQPFSAIAKQEKYSFLNQVTSRGKTLCASPPNRAGKNLFELKEDLCKSGSWGWGSFILLVVVSAAGLLAYRHYRNRIPVPPAFQFGYSGLDSDDDAVRPEFV
;
A
#
# COMPACT_ATOMS: atom_id res chain seq x y z
N MET A 1 -38.91 3.78 11.74
CA MET A 1 -38.83 5.12 12.36
C MET A 1 -37.57 5.81 11.85
N GLY A 2 -37.69 6.89 11.08
CA GLY A 2 -36.53 7.65 10.60
C GLY A 2 -35.87 8.38 11.77
N ARG A 3 -34.56 8.17 11.98
CA ARG A 3 -33.78 8.92 12.98
C ARG A 3 -33.71 10.38 12.53
N LYS A 4 -34.25 11.30 13.32
CA LYS A 4 -34.18 12.73 13.03
C LYS A 4 -32.75 13.23 13.28
N PRO A 5 -32.19 14.10 12.42
CA PRO A 5 -30.88 14.69 12.64
C PRO A 5 -30.91 15.60 13.88
N VAL A 6 -29.81 15.64 14.62
CA VAL A 6 -29.64 16.54 15.75
C VAL A 6 -29.12 17.87 15.22
N LEU A 7 -30.01 18.86 15.18
CA LEU A 7 -29.67 20.21 14.70
C LEU A 7 -29.07 21.02 15.85
N GLY A 8 -27.90 21.63 15.60
CA GLY A 8 -27.30 22.60 16.52
C GLY A 8 -26.47 22.02 17.68
N LEU A 9 -26.28 20.70 17.76
CA LEU A 9 -25.32 20.12 18.72
C LEU A 9 -23.90 20.46 18.25
N ARG A 10 -23.20 21.29 19.03
CA ARG A 10 -21.83 21.74 18.71
C ARG A 10 -20.74 21.01 19.49
N ARG A 11 -21.05 20.54 20.71
CA ARG A 11 -20.08 19.85 21.58
C ARG A 11 -20.71 18.60 22.14
N LEU A 12 -19.97 17.50 22.10
CA LEU A 12 -20.37 16.21 22.66
C LEU A 12 -19.20 15.64 23.45
N ASP A 13 -19.38 15.53 24.76
CA ASP A 13 -18.40 14.93 25.67
C ASP A 13 -18.91 13.55 26.07
N LEU A 14 -18.13 12.54 25.70
CA LEU A 14 -18.32 11.13 26.04
C LEU A 14 -17.05 10.57 26.70
N SER A 15 -16.20 11.42 27.27
CA SER A 15 -14.96 11.04 27.91
C SER A 15 -15.19 10.14 29.13
N ASN A 16 -14.20 9.32 29.47
CA ASN A 16 -14.19 8.45 30.67
C ASN A 16 -15.41 7.52 30.78
N ASN A 17 -15.84 6.99 29.65
CA ASN A 17 -16.90 5.99 29.58
C ASN A 17 -16.31 4.61 29.23
N ASN A 18 -17.17 3.61 29.10
CA ASN A 18 -16.79 2.25 28.71
C ASN A 18 -17.08 1.96 27.23
N LEU A 19 -17.00 2.98 26.36
CA LEU A 19 -17.34 2.83 24.94
C LEU A 19 -16.28 2.02 24.21
N THR A 20 -16.70 0.98 23.49
CA THR A 20 -15.83 0.20 22.60
C THR A 20 -15.89 0.68 21.16
N SER A 21 -16.99 1.34 20.79
CA SER A 21 -17.23 1.92 19.48
C SER A 21 -18.06 3.19 19.60
N PHE A 22 -17.93 4.07 18.59
CA PHE A 22 -18.75 5.27 18.45
C PHE A 22 -19.33 5.28 17.03
N GLU A 23 -20.66 5.23 16.94
CA GLU A 23 -21.38 5.17 15.68
C GLU A 23 -22.45 6.25 15.61
N VAL A 24 -22.50 6.93 14.48
CA VAL A 24 -23.43 8.03 14.24
C VAL A 24 -24.09 7.80 12.89
N ALA A 25 -25.41 7.94 12.83
CA ALA A 25 -26.12 7.88 11.57
C ALA A 25 -25.62 8.99 10.62
N PRO A 26 -25.53 8.73 9.31
CA PRO A 26 -25.04 9.72 8.38
C PRO A 26 -25.87 11.01 8.47
N ASN A 27 -25.19 12.14 8.41
CA ASN A 27 -25.79 13.48 8.50
C ASN A 27 -26.48 13.82 9.84
N CYS A 28 -26.32 13.00 10.88
CA CYS A 28 -26.99 13.24 12.17
C CYS A 28 -26.34 14.36 13.00
N LEU A 29 -25.00 14.51 12.90
CA LEU A 29 -24.19 15.41 13.72
C LEU A 29 -23.41 16.43 12.87
N ARG A 30 -24.02 16.97 11.81
CA ARG A 30 -23.35 17.90 10.87
C ARG A 30 -22.80 19.17 11.52
N SER A 31 -23.46 19.66 12.57
CA SER A 31 -23.08 20.88 13.31
C SER A 31 -22.10 20.63 14.45
N LEU A 32 -21.66 19.38 14.65
CA LEU A 32 -20.77 19.04 15.75
C LEU A 32 -19.37 19.58 15.47
N GLU A 33 -18.85 20.38 16.40
CA GLU A 33 -17.55 21.03 16.29
C GLU A 33 -16.51 20.39 17.21
N ALA A 34 -16.91 19.91 18.38
CA ALA A 34 -16.02 19.25 19.34
C ALA A 34 -16.60 17.91 19.80
N LEU A 35 -15.76 16.87 19.77
CA LEU A 35 -16.08 15.53 20.23
C LEU A 35 -14.97 15.03 21.16
N ASP A 36 -15.32 14.70 22.40
CA ASP A 36 -14.39 14.07 23.34
C ASP A 36 -14.78 12.60 23.55
N LEU A 37 -13.90 11.69 23.14
CA LEU A 37 -14.01 10.24 23.33
C LEU A 37 -12.86 9.72 24.21
N SER A 38 -12.15 10.59 24.91
CA SER A 38 -10.97 10.21 25.69
C SER A 38 -11.32 9.24 26.83
N GLY A 39 -10.36 8.41 27.26
CA GLY A 39 -10.55 7.50 28.40
C GLY A 39 -11.64 6.44 28.18
N ASN A 40 -11.82 5.98 26.94
CA ASN A 40 -12.73 4.88 26.58
C ASN A 40 -11.95 3.61 26.20
N HIS A 41 -12.63 2.60 25.64
CA HIS A 41 -12.05 1.33 25.23
C HIS A 41 -12.05 1.14 23.70
N ILE A 42 -11.93 2.25 22.96
CA ILE A 42 -11.95 2.24 21.50
C ILE A 42 -10.63 1.69 20.99
N THR A 43 -10.70 0.58 20.25
CA THR A 43 -9.52 -0.03 19.63
C THR A 43 -9.29 0.47 18.22
N ASN A 44 -10.36 0.68 17.46
CA ASN A 44 -10.27 1.19 16.10
C ASN A 44 -11.21 2.37 15.96
N VAL A 45 -10.72 3.47 15.39
CA VAL A 45 -11.61 4.56 14.95
C VAL A 45 -12.08 4.23 13.53
N ARG A 46 -12.86 3.16 13.42
CA ARG A 46 -13.58 2.78 12.20
C ARG A 46 -15.06 2.79 12.55
N LEU A 47 -15.89 3.45 11.75
CA LEU A 47 -17.30 3.05 11.68
C LEU A 47 -17.28 1.58 11.27
N LEU A 48 -17.70 0.69 12.15
CA LEU A 48 -17.86 -0.70 11.77
C LEU A 48 -19.06 -0.80 10.83
N SER A 49 -18.77 -1.28 9.63
CA SER A 49 -19.68 -2.05 8.80
C SER A 49 -20.83 -1.26 8.17
N GLN A 50 -20.59 -0.63 7.01
CA GLN A 50 -21.35 -0.93 5.76
C GLN A 50 -21.16 0.08 4.63
N LEU A 51 -20.57 1.26 4.86
CA LEU A 51 -20.34 2.20 3.76
C LEU A 51 -18.87 2.61 3.63
N PRO A 52 -18.36 2.76 2.39
CA PRO A 52 -17.03 3.29 2.10
C PRO A 52 -16.95 4.83 2.27
N SER A 53 -18.03 5.49 2.68
CA SER A 53 -18.03 6.91 3.04
C SER A 53 -17.64 7.08 4.50
N SER A 54 -16.64 7.90 4.73
CA SER A 54 -15.91 8.04 5.98
C SER A 54 -16.76 8.68 7.10
N LEU A 55 -16.45 8.39 8.38
CA LEU A 55 -17.03 9.08 9.57
C LEU A 55 -17.05 10.60 9.41
N TRP A 56 -16.00 11.09 8.76
CA TRP A 56 -15.70 12.49 8.54
C TRP A 56 -16.67 13.16 7.58
N ASP A 57 -17.25 12.40 6.64
CA ASP A 57 -18.28 12.92 5.73
C ASP A 57 -19.57 13.27 6.49
N SER A 58 -19.80 12.64 7.65
CA SER A 58 -20.96 12.93 8.51
C SER A 58 -20.70 14.03 9.55
N LEU A 59 -19.44 14.44 9.72
CA LEU A 59 -18.95 15.37 10.74
C LEU A 59 -18.26 16.57 10.07
N GLU A 60 -19.00 17.25 9.18
CA GLU A 60 -18.50 18.31 8.30
C GLU A 60 -17.90 19.52 9.05
N SER A 61 -18.51 19.88 10.19
CA SER A 61 -18.11 21.03 11.02
C SER A 61 -17.13 20.66 12.14
N LEU A 62 -16.70 19.40 12.23
CA LEU A 62 -15.84 18.96 13.32
C LEU A 62 -14.50 19.67 13.22
N SER A 63 -14.09 20.29 14.31
CA SER A 63 -12.81 20.97 14.44
C SER A 63 -11.94 20.34 15.51
N SER A 64 -12.54 19.74 16.55
CA SER A 64 -11.82 19.20 17.69
C SER A 64 -12.26 17.77 17.99
N LEU A 65 -11.29 16.87 18.11
CA LEU A 65 -11.50 15.47 18.47
C LEU A 65 -10.42 15.02 19.46
N ASP A 66 -10.84 14.46 20.61
CA ASP A 66 -9.96 13.76 21.53
C ASP A 66 -10.29 12.27 21.56
N VAL A 67 -9.28 11.43 21.37
CA VAL A 67 -9.35 9.96 21.48
C VAL A 67 -8.23 9.42 22.37
N SER A 68 -7.58 10.28 23.16
CA SER A 68 -6.51 9.90 24.08
C SER A 68 -7.01 8.94 25.16
N GLY A 69 -6.10 8.15 25.74
CA GLY A 69 -6.48 7.15 26.76
C GLY A 69 -7.32 5.97 26.24
N ASN A 70 -7.43 5.79 24.93
CA ASN A 70 -8.05 4.62 24.31
C ASN A 70 -7.00 3.58 23.88
N PRO A 71 -7.30 2.27 23.91
CA PRO A 71 -6.39 1.19 23.51
C PRO A 71 -6.29 1.04 21.98
N LEU A 72 -5.82 2.07 21.29
CA LEU A 72 -5.84 2.15 19.82
C LEU A 72 -4.97 1.07 19.14
N HIS A 73 -5.50 0.47 18.08
CA HIS A 73 -4.85 -0.50 17.21
C HIS A 73 -4.37 0.22 15.94
N CYS A 74 -3.12 0.67 15.96
CA CYS A 74 -2.49 1.47 14.92
C CYS A 74 -1.91 0.61 13.79
N ASP A 75 -2.77 -0.12 13.09
CA ASP A 75 -2.40 -0.83 11.87
C ASP A 75 -2.55 0.07 10.63
N CYS A 76 -2.52 -0.54 9.44
CA CYS A 76 -2.72 0.20 8.19
C CYS A 76 -4.15 0.62 7.94
N SER A 77 -5.12 0.06 8.66
CA SER A 77 -6.52 0.44 8.54
C SER A 77 -6.84 1.80 9.17
N MET A 78 -5.97 2.26 10.08
CA MET A 78 -6.03 3.59 10.71
C MET A 78 -5.45 4.71 9.82
N GLN A 79 -4.96 4.42 8.60
CA GLN A 79 -4.40 5.45 7.71
C GLN A 79 -5.37 6.61 7.42
N PRO A 80 -6.64 6.37 7.04
CA PRO A 80 -7.57 7.46 6.73
C PRO A 80 -7.77 8.40 7.91
N PHE A 81 -7.85 7.86 9.13
CA PHE A 81 -7.91 8.63 10.36
C PHE A 81 -6.66 9.48 10.54
N SER A 82 -5.47 8.89 10.42
CA SER A 82 -4.21 9.60 10.59
C SER A 82 -3.99 10.71 9.54
N ALA A 83 -4.45 10.51 8.31
CA ALA A 83 -4.31 11.48 7.23
C ALA A 83 -5.20 12.71 7.47
N ILE A 84 -6.44 12.49 7.90
CA ILE A 84 -7.38 13.57 8.25
C ILE A 84 -6.89 14.30 9.50
N ALA A 85 -6.32 13.57 10.45
CA ALA A 85 -5.83 14.17 11.68
C ALA A 85 -4.58 15.04 11.55
N LYS A 86 -3.88 14.98 10.42
CA LYS A 86 -2.79 15.89 10.09
C LYS A 86 -3.25 17.19 9.43
N GLN A 87 -4.53 17.30 9.03
CA GLN A 87 -5.01 18.52 8.37
C GLN A 87 -5.13 19.66 9.39
N GLU A 88 -4.63 20.84 9.02
CA GLU A 88 -4.65 22.06 9.84
C GLU A 88 -6.07 22.52 10.21
N LYS A 89 -7.10 22.02 9.50
CA LYS A 89 -8.51 22.28 9.79
C LYS A 89 -8.95 21.72 11.15
N TYR A 90 -8.28 20.69 11.65
CA TYR A 90 -8.65 20.02 12.89
C TYR A 90 -7.67 20.35 14.01
N SER A 91 -8.14 21.05 15.05
CA SER A 91 -7.48 21.14 16.34
C SER A 91 -7.70 19.83 17.12
N PHE A 92 -7.08 18.77 16.64
CA PHE A 92 -6.91 17.57 17.43
C PHE A 92 -6.23 17.96 18.75
N LEU A 93 -6.93 17.79 19.88
CA LEU A 93 -6.59 18.34 21.21
C LEU A 93 -5.19 17.92 21.69
N ASN A 94 -4.69 16.83 21.13
CA ASN A 94 -3.36 16.27 21.27
C ASN A 94 -2.21 17.16 20.76
N GLN A 95 -2.45 18.28 20.06
CA GLN A 95 -1.38 19.26 19.77
C GLN A 95 -1.24 20.34 20.85
N VAL A 96 -2.30 20.64 21.60
CA VAL A 96 -2.34 21.77 22.55
C VAL A 96 -2.18 21.32 23.99
N THR A 97 -2.58 20.09 24.34
CA THR A 97 -2.55 19.63 25.74
C THR A 97 -1.30 18.79 26.03
N SER A 98 -0.40 19.33 26.87
CA SER A 98 0.80 18.63 27.40
C SER A 98 0.51 17.36 28.24
N ARG A 99 -0.74 16.86 28.29
CA ARG A 99 -1.20 15.78 29.17
C ARG A 99 -1.76 14.54 28.45
N GLY A 100 -2.08 14.59 27.16
CA GLY A 100 -2.84 13.52 26.48
C GLY A 100 -2.26 13.13 25.13
N LYS A 101 -1.21 12.30 25.11
CA LYS A 101 -0.70 11.74 23.85
C LYS A 101 -1.65 10.64 23.38
N THR A 102 -2.07 10.68 22.11
CA THR A 102 -2.82 9.59 21.48
C THR A 102 -1.86 8.45 21.16
N LEU A 103 -1.75 7.50 22.08
CA LEU A 103 -0.81 6.39 22.00
C LEU A 103 -1.48 5.15 21.41
N CYS A 104 -0.71 4.41 20.63
CA CYS A 104 -1.08 3.09 20.16
C CYS A 104 -0.93 2.07 21.28
N ALA A 105 -1.93 1.21 21.50
CA ALA A 105 -1.82 0.03 22.35
C ALA A 105 -1.37 -1.21 21.57
N SER A 106 -1.69 -1.27 20.28
CA SER A 106 -1.35 -2.39 19.40
C SER A 106 -1.16 -1.90 17.95
N PRO A 107 -0.63 -2.71 17.03
CA PRO A 107 0.11 -3.96 17.25
C PRO A 107 1.37 -3.77 18.11
N PRO A 108 1.98 -4.85 18.68
CA PRO A 108 3.09 -4.74 19.65
C PRO A 108 4.30 -3.93 19.16
N ASN A 109 4.59 -3.98 17.86
CA ASN A 109 5.66 -3.21 17.20
C ASN A 109 5.41 -1.68 17.15
N ARG A 110 4.19 -1.26 17.48
CA ARG A 110 3.74 0.14 17.49
C ARG A 110 3.16 0.56 18.83
N ALA A 111 3.02 -0.35 19.79
CA ALA A 111 2.56 -0.05 21.13
C ALA A 111 3.42 1.05 21.77
N GLY A 112 2.79 2.01 22.44
CA GLY A 112 3.41 3.18 23.06
C GLY A 112 3.84 4.29 22.10
N LYS A 113 3.72 4.11 20.78
CA LYS A 113 4.03 5.18 19.81
C LYS A 113 2.86 6.14 19.65
N ASN A 114 3.19 7.39 19.33
CA ASN A 114 2.19 8.40 19.01
C ASN A 114 1.56 8.09 17.64
N LEU A 115 0.23 8.07 17.58
CA LEU A 115 -0.52 7.82 16.35
C LEU A 115 -0.14 8.79 15.22
N PHE A 116 0.17 10.06 15.53
CA PHE A 116 0.49 11.09 14.54
C PHE A 116 1.92 11.02 14.00
N GLU A 117 2.80 10.30 14.69
CA GLU A 117 4.19 10.09 14.26
C GLU A 117 4.35 8.84 13.36
N LEU A 118 3.27 8.11 13.08
CA LEU A 118 3.31 6.99 12.15
C LEU A 118 3.60 7.49 10.73
N LYS A 119 4.70 7.00 10.16
CA LYS A 119 5.04 7.22 8.76
C LYS A 119 4.10 6.39 7.87
N GLU A 120 3.50 7.06 6.89
CA GLU A 120 2.56 6.47 5.93
C GLU A 120 3.21 5.39 5.05
N ASP A 121 4.52 5.48 4.85
CA ASP A 121 5.28 4.57 4.00
C ASP A 121 5.38 3.14 4.56
N LEU A 122 5.16 2.93 5.87
CA LEU A 122 5.14 1.57 6.44
C LEU A 122 3.93 0.74 5.97
N CYS A 123 2.90 1.38 5.40
CA CYS A 123 1.69 0.71 4.92
C CYS A 123 1.61 0.60 3.40
N LYS A 124 2.57 1.19 2.68
CA LYS A 124 2.72 0.97 1.24
C LYS A 124 3.47 -0.35 1.05
N SER A 125 2.71 -1.42 0.89
CA SER A 125 3.25 -2.69 0.39
C SER A 125 4.02 -2.39 -0.90
N GLY A 126 5.32 -2.71 -0.89
CA GLY A 126 6.24 -2.30 -1.93
C GLY A 126 5.73 -2.72 -3.30
N SER A 127 5.47 -1.73 -4.16
CA SER A 127 5.39 -1.92 -5.61
C SER A 127 6.79 -2.20 -6.19
N TRP A 128 7.54 -3.11 -5.56
CA TRP A 128 8.82 -3.61 -6.05
C TRP A 128 8.65 -4.84 -6.94
N GLY A 129 7.46 -5.47 -6.96
CA GLY A 129 7.15 -6.54 -7.90
C GLY A 129 7.18 -6.01 -9.34
N TRP A 130 6.26 -5.13 -9.70
CA TRP A 130 6.08 -4.70 -11.10
C TRP A 130 7.29 -3.92 -11.66
N GLY A 131 7.90 -3.05 -10.87
CA GLY A 131 9.09 -2.29 -11.31
C GLY A 131 10.29 -3.20 -11.60
N SER A 132 10.52 -4.22 -10.78
CA SER A 132 11.59 -5.19 -10.98
C SER A 132 11.32 -6.10 -12.19
N PHE A 133 10.07 -6.57 -12.37
CA PHE A 133 9.68 -7.35 -13.54
C PHE A 133 9.83 -6.57 -14.84
N ILE A 134 9.41 -5.30 -14.88
CA ILE A 134 9.55 -4.46 -16.09
C ILE A 134 11.03 -4.25 -16.45
N LEU A 135 11.89 -3.99 -15.47
CA LEU A 135 13.32 -3.80 -15.71
C LEU A 135 13.98 -5.07 -16.28
N LEU A 136 13.65 -6.25 -15.74
CA LEU A 136 14.16 -7.53 -16.25
C LEU A 136 13.69 -7.79 -17.69
N VAL A 137 12.42 -7.52 -18.00
CA VAL A 137 11.88 -7.67 -19.36
C VAL A 137 12.61 -6.74 -20.33
N VAL A 138 12.82 -5.46 -19.96
CA VAL A 138 13.54 -4.49 -20.80
C VAL A 138 14.99 -4.92 -21.05
N VAL A 139 15.72 -5.35 -20.03
CA VAL A 139 17.11 -5.84 -20.17
C VAL A 139 17.16 -7.08 -21.06
N SER A 140 16.23 -8.03 -20.88
CA SER A 140 16.17 -9.24 -21.70
C SER A 140 15.87 -8.94 -23.18
N ALA A 141 14.95 -8.02 -23.45
CA ALA A 141 14.59 -7.60 -24.80
C ALA A 141 15.75 -6.85 -25.48
N ALA A 142 16.41 -5.94 -24.77
CA ALA A 142 17.60 -5.24 -25.26
C ALA A 142 18.73 -6.22 -25.59
N GLY A 143 18.98 -7.21 -24.72
CA GLY A 143 19.95 -8.28 -24.96
C GLY A 143 19.62 -9.12 -26.20
N LEU A 144 18.35 -9.49 -26.40
CA LEU A 144 17.90 -10.22 -27.58
C LEU A 144 18.05 -9.41 -28.87
N LEU A 145 17.72 -8.11 -28.83
CA LEU A 145 17.88 -7.23 -29.98
C LEU A 145 19.36 -7.03 -30.33
N ALA A 146 20.21 -6.81 -29.32
CA ALA A 146 21.65 -6.73 -29.51
C ALA A 146 22.22 -8.04 -30.06
N TYR A 147 21.80 -9.20 -29.53
CA TYR A 147 22.21 -10.51 -30.01
C TYR A 147 21.78 -10.75 -31.46
N ARG A 148 20.54 -10.40 -31.83
CA ARG A 148 20.06 -10.48 -33.22
C ARG A 148 20.85 -9.53 -34.13
N HIS A 149 21.12 -8.31 -33.69
CA HIS A 149 21.92 -7.36 -34.46
C HIS A 149 23.35 -7.89 -34.67
N TYR A 150 23.96 -8.44 -33.63
CA TYR A 150 25.27 -9.06 -33.69
C TYR A 150 25.29 -10.25 -34.65
N ARG A 151 24.33 -11.19 -34.51
CA ARG A 151 24.22 -12.38 -35.38
C ARG A 151 24.02 -12.01 -36.84
N ASN A 152 23.21 -11.00 -37.15
CA ASN A 152 22.97 -10.56 -38.52
C ASN A 152 24.18 -9.85 -39.14
N ARG A 153 25.14 -9.39 -38.33
CA ARG A 153 26.40 -8.78 -38.78
C ARG A 153 27.50 -9.82 -39.00
N ILE A 154 27.36 -11.04 -38.50
CA ILE A 154 28.31 -12.12 -38.75
C ILE A 154 28.04 -12.67 -40.16
N PRO A 155 28.98 -12.54 -41.11
CA PRO A 155 28.85 -13.20 -42.39
C PRO A 155 28.83 -14.71 -42.16
N VAL A 156 27.85 -15.41 -42.75
CA VAL A 156 27.83 -16.88 -42.78
C VAL A 156 29.18 -17.31 -43.37
N PRO A 157 30.00 -18.14 -42.69
CA PRO A 157 31.21 -18.63 -43.32
C PRO A 157 30.81 -19.30 -44.63
N PRO A 158 31.53 -19.06 -45.75
CA PRO A 158 31.19 -19.72 -47.00
C PRO A 158 31.17 -21.23 -46.73
N ALA A 159 30.16 -21.92 -47.28
CA ALA A 159 30.15 -23.37 -47.23
C ALA A 159 31.48 -23.85 -47.81
N PHE A 160 32.32 -24.48 -46.99
CA PHE A 160 33.53 -25.13 -47.47
C PHE A 160 33.09 -26.27 -48.37
N GLN A 161 32.95 -25.99 -49.66
CA GLN A 161 32.92 -27.02 -50.70
C GLN A 161 34.31 -27.65 -50.70
N PHE A 162 34.44 -28.83 -50.10
CA PHE A 162 35.57 -29.70 -50.40
C PHE A 162 35.38 -30.18 -51.84
N GLY A 163 36.04 -29.49 -52.78
CA GLY A 163 36.21 -29.98 -54.14
C GLY A 163 37.24 -31.10 -54.12
N TYR A 164 36.79 -32.34 -54.25
CA TYR A 164 37.68 -33.43 -54.65
C TYR A 164 37.90 -33.30 -56.15
N SER A 165 38.98 -32.63 -56.54
CA SER A 165 39.45 -32.60 -57.92
C SER A 165 40.56 -33.63 -58.08
N GLY A 166 40.27 -34.68 -58.85
CA GLY A 166 41.29 -35.50 -59.51
C GLY A 166 41.46 -36.91 -58.95
N LEU A 167 40.64 -37.83 -59.44
CA LEU A 167 41.06 -39.15 -59.92
C LEU A 167 39.96 -39.58 -60.91
N ASP A 168 39.96 -38.96 -62.09
CA ASP A 168 39.42 -39.64 -63.27
C ASP A 168 40.61 -40.40 -63.86
N SER A 169 40.64 -41.69 -63.58
CA SER A 169 41.45 -42.68 -64.26
C SER A 169 40.65 -43.96 -64.13
N ASP A 170 40.14 -44.39 -65.27
CA ASP A 170 39.63 -45.72 -65.52
C ASP A 170 40.42 -46.83 -64.80
N ASP A 171 39.74 -47.96 -64.66
CA ASP A 171 40.23 -49.28 -64.28
C ASP A 171 40.08 -49.69 -62.79
N ASP A 172 38.99 -50.44 -62.63
CA ASP A 172 38.91 -51.69 -61.88
C ASP A 172 38.96 -51.69 -60.35
N ALA A 173 37.83 -52.14 -59.81
CA ALA A 173 37.65 -52.56 -58.43
C ALA A 173 38.63 -53.69 -58.06
N VAL A 174 39.80 -53.33 -57.53
CA VAL A 174 40.69 -54.31 -56.91
C VAL A 174 40.17 -54.60 -55.50
N ARG A 175 39.48 -55.73 -55.40
CA ARG A 175 39.05 -56.42 -54.18
C ARG A 175 40.29 -56.89 -53.40
N PRO A 176 40.41 -56.65 -52.08
CA PRO A 176 41.51 -57.21 -51.32
C PRO A 176 41.27 -58.70 -51.06
N GLU A 177 42.21 -59.56 -51.50
CA GLU A 177 42.33 -60.92 -50.98
C GLU A 177 43.33 -60.97 -49.83
N PHE A 178 42.93 -61.66 -48.76
CA PHE A 178 43.78 -62.02 -47.64
C PHE A 178 44.44 -63.37 -47.95
N VAL A 179 45.78 -63.39 -47.96
CA VAL A 179 46.60 -64.56 -47.65
C VAL A 179 47.76 -64.09 -46.77
#